data_AF-A0A849WZE4-F1
#
_entry.id   AF-A0A849WZE4-F1
#
_cell.length_a   1.000
_cell.length_b   1.000
_cell.length_c   1.000
_cell.angle_alpha   90.00
_cell.angle_beta   90.00
_cell.angle_gamma   90.00
#
_symmetry.space_group_name_H-M   'P 1'
#
loop_
_entity.id
_entity.type
_entity.pdbx_description
1 polymer ?
#
loop_
_entity_poly.entity_id
_entity_poly.type
_entity_poly.pdbx_seq_one_letter_code
_entity_poly.pdbx_strand_id
1 'polypeptide(L)'
;MAQSFLFDDEEQRVYYLNKKERENSRLSFSKGRVYSADGKPVDTKGYKYSYVIDKNGQFYLFNYLIKGKGKINHSSFLAGGEVAGAGEMIIHDGILKLITNASGHYSPELPFLTQAIELLQKENVDLTTVTAQSHQGIPYKINKLPNWTREELKNLELFNIKVDLTNISQFSTLDQIKIIKSSIENDSLFEDAIKSWFEIGSPAIFRPYPNLLFSNDHLFKFLSSFYKIFSSSNPPKWNLEYDEDLLQLVFLRAFNSNNIDLVSTAVKYMVYLPSNKDSFSKYINDIPIEKLGISGLERVAYFVTVKPIDLSKKNKLFFRLINLIEKNKSFHSDPNSILIFDYANKHLRENYSASDKEATELNIILRRLFKIFKEAATSSENIVFKHRFNQLQEF
;
A
#
# COMPACT_ATOMS: atom_id res chain seq x y z
N MET A 1 -28.71 -13.49 12.25
CA MET A 1 -28.02 -14.79 12.18
C MET A 1 -27.20 -14.82 10.91
N ALA A 2 -26.02 -15.44 10.90
CA ALA A 2 -25.18 -15.59 9.71
C ALA A 2 -25.48 -16.95 9.04
N GLN A 3 -25.51 -17.00 7.70
CA GLN A 3 -25.65 -18.22 6.90
C GLN A 3 -24.29 -18.69 6.36
N SER A 4 -24.13 -20.00 6.19
CA SER A 4 -22.92 -20.65 5.65
C SER A 4 -23.03 -20.83 4.13
N PHE A 5 -21.93 -20.65 3.39
CA PHE A 5 -21.84 -21.04 1.99
C PHE A 5 -21.53 -22.55 1.87
N LEU A 6 -22.58 -23.38 1.79
CA LEU A 6 -22.51 -24.85 1.84
C LEU A 6 -21.70 -25.52 0.70
N PHE A 7 -21.47 -24.82 -0.42
CA PHE A 7 -20.85 -25.40 -1.62
C PHE A 7 -19.37 -25.81 -1.42
N ASP A 8 -18.64 -25.17 -0.50
CA ASP A 8 -17.21 -25.50 -0.22
C ASP A 8 -17.05 -26.63 0.82
N ASP A 9 -18.07 -26.94 1.61
CA ASP A 9 -17.98 -27.93 2.70
C ASP A 9 -17.85 -29.37 2.16
N GLU A 10 -18.46 -29.67 1.00
CA GLU A 10 -18.37 -30.99 0.34
C GLU A 10 -16.96 -31.26 -0.21
N GLU A 11 -16.29 -30.27 -0.81
CA GLU A 11 -14.90 -30.40 -1.29
C GLU A 11 -13.90 -30.57 -0.13
N GLN A 12 -14.16 -29.96 1.03
CA GLN A 12 -13.24 -29.96 2.18
C GLN A 12 -13.39 -31.15 3.14
N ARG A 13 -14.35 -32.07 2.89
CA ARG A 13 -14.67 -33.21 3.77
C ARG A 13 -14.87 -32.79 5.24
N VAL A 14 -15.73 -31.79 5.45
CA VAL A 14 -16.04 -31.24 6.78
C VAL A 14 -16.73 -32.29 7.66
N TYR A 15 -16.23 -32.49 8.88
CA TYR A 15 -16.84 -33.41 9.85
C TYR A 15 -17.85 -32.68 10.72
N TYR A 16 -19.13 -33.03 10.59
CA TYR A 16 -20.19 -32.47 11.43
C TYR A 16 -20.25 -33.16 12.80
N LEU A 17 -20.22 -32.37 13.87
CA LEU A 17 -20.23 -32.89 15.23
C LEU A 17 -21.61 -33.46 15.59
N ASN A 18 -21.62 -34.60 16.29
CA ASN A 18 -22.85 -35.11 16.89
C ASN A 18 -23.22 -34.32 18.16
N LYS A 19 -24.43 -34.53 18.70
CA LYS A 19 -24.92 -33.80 19.88
C LYS A 19 -23.96 -33.90 21.07
N LYS A 20 -23.42 -35.09 21.36
CA LYS A 20 -22.50 -35.29 22.49
C LYS A 20 -21.17 -34.56 22.29
N GLU A 21 -20.65 -34.58 21.06
CA GLU A 21 -19.42 -33.84 20.71
C GLU A 21 -19.63 -32.33 20.86
N ARG A 22 -20.80 -31.82 20.47
CA ARG A 22 -21.15 -30.41 20.69
C ARG A 22 -21.21 -30.02 22.16
N GLU A 23 -21.89 -30.83 22.97
CA GLU A 23 -21.99 -30.57 24.42
C GLU A 23 -20.61 -30.55 25.08
N ASN A 24 -19.68 -31.40 24.64
CA ASN A 24 -18.31 -31.41 25.16
C ASN A 24 -17.51 -30.15 24.81
N SER A 25 -17.86 -29.46 23.72
CA SER A 25 -17.26 -28.19 23.29
C SER A 25 -17.93 -26.96 23.92
N ARG A 26 -18.98 -27.15 24.72
CA ARG A 26 -19.75 -26.06 25.32
C ARG A 26 -18.91 -25.27 26.33
N LEU A 27 -19.04 -23.95 26.27
CA LEU A 27 -18.47 -23.04 27.26
C LEU A 27 -19.50 -22.67 28.33
N SER A 28 -19.04 -22.48 29.55
CA SER A 28 -19.81 -21.88 30.64
C SER A 28 -19.06 -20.69 31.22
N PHE A 29 -19.79 -19.75 31.81
CA PHE A 29 -19.24 -18.49 32.30
C PHE A 29 -19.55 -18.33 33.78
N SER A 30 -18.54 -17.97 34.58
CA SER A 30 -18.72 -17.74 36.01
C SER A 30 -17.62 -16.85 36.57
N LYS A 31 -17.97 -15.91 37.46
CA LYS A 31 -17.01 -15.02 38.15
C LYS A 31 -16.01 -14.34 37.19
N GLY A 32 -16.47 -13.85 36.04
CA GLY A 32 -15.60 -13.19 35.06
C GLY A 32 -14.81 -14.13 34.14
N ARG A 33 -14.93 -15.46 34.28
CA ARG A 33 -14.08 -16.45 33.63
C ARG A 33 -14.85 -17.44 32.75
N VAL A 34 -14.12 -18.03 31.80
CA VAL A 34 -14.59 -19.02 30.83
C VAL A 34 -14.17 -20.42 31.25
N TYR A 35 -15.13 -21.35 31.30
CA TYR A 35 -14.93 -22.75 31.68
C TYR A 35 -15.41 -23.69 30.58
N SER A 36 -14.72 -24.83 30.43
CA SER A 36 -15.15 -25.93 29.56
C SER A 36 -16.33 -26.71 30.17
N ALA A 37 -16.92 -27.60 29.38
CA ALA A 37 -18.04 -28.45 29.80
C ALA A 37 -17.73 -29.34 31.03
N ASP A 38 -16.46 -29.65 31.29
CA ASP A 38 -16.00 -30.39 32.48
C ASP A 38 -15.70 -29.50 33.69
N GLY A 39 -16.01 -28.19 33.61
CA GLY A 39 -15.86 -27.23 34.71
C GLY A 39 -14.44 -26.72 34.93
N LYS A 40 -13.50 -27.01 34.03
CA LYS A 40 -12.12 -26.49 34.13
C LYS A 40 -11.98 -25.12 33.47
N PRO A 41 -11.09 -24.25 33.97
CA PRO A 41 -10.73 -23.03 33.26
C PRO A 41 -10.19 -23.36 31.86
N VAL A 42 -10.67 -22.65 30.84
CA VAL A 42 -10.23 -22.89 29.47
C VAL A 42 -8.84 -22.31 29.25
N ASP A 43 -7.96 -23.09 28.63
CA ASP A 43 -6.66 -22.62 28.17
C ASP A 43 -6.41 -23.04 26.72
N THR A 44 -6.25 -22.05 25.86
CA THR A 44 -5.99 -22.20 24.41
C THR A 44 -4.50 -22.29 24.08
N LYS A 45 -3.62 -22.20 25.10
CA LYS A 45 -2.15 -22.23 25.00
C LYS A 45 -1.59 -21.17 24.05
N GLY A 46 -2.23 -20.00 23.99
CA GLY A 46 -1.88 -18.90 23.11
C GLY A 46 -2.28 -19.07 21.65
N TYR A 47 -2.89 -20.20 21.27
CA TYR A 47 -3.39 -20.42 19.92
C TYR A 47 -4.81 -19.89 19.76
N LYS A 48 -5.16 -19.50 18.55
CA LYS A 48 -6.54 -19.12 18.21
C LYS A 48 -7.40 -20.36 18.07
N TYR A 49 -8.43 -20.44 18.91
CA TYR A 49 -9.45 -21.48 18.83
C TYR A 49 -10.70 -20.87 18.21
N SER A 50 -11.35 -21.62 17.34
CA SER A 50 -12.58 -21.19 16.71
C SER A 50 -13.73 -21.28 17.72
N TYR A 51 -14.62 -20.29 17.70
CA TYR A 51 -15.86 -20.33 18.45
C TYR A 51 -17.07 -20.16 17.53
N VAL A 52 -18.19 -20.73 17.98
CA VAL A 52 -19.51 -20.54 17.39
C VAL A 52 -20.51 -20.25 18.50
N ILE A 53 -21.47 -19.37 18.22
CA ILE A 53 -22.59 -19.02 19.10
C ILE A 53 -23.87 -19.52 18.43
N ASP A 54 -24.64 -20.37 19.12
CA ASP A 54 -25.93 -20.80 18.61
C ASP A 54 -27.03 -19.74 18.80
N LYS A 55 -28.23 -20.03 18.28
CA LYS A 55 -29.39 -19.13 18.35
C LYS A 55 -29.84 -18.78 19.78
N ASN A 56 -29.44 -19.57 20.79
CA ASN A 56 -29.77 -19.33 22.19
C ASN A 56 -28.66 -18.52 22.91
N GLY A 57 -27.61 -18.10 22.19
CA GLY A 57 -26.48 -17.39 22.77
C GLY A 57 -25.42 -18.31 23.40
N GLN A 58 -25.53 -19.63 23.20
CA GLN A 58 -24.57 -20.56 23.78
C GLN A 58 -23.28 -20.59 22.97
N PHE A 59 -22.15 -20.40 23.64
CA PHE A 59 -20.82 -20.50 23.05
C PHE A 59 -20.29 -21.93 23.04
N TYR A 60 -19.59 -22.26 21.96
CA TYR A 60 -18.85 -23.50 21.80
C TYR A 60 -17.45 -23.20 21.25
N LEU A 61 -16.45 -23.92 21.73
CA LEU A 61 -15.04 -23.71 21.40
C LEU A 61 -14.41 -24.98 20.84
N PHE A 62 -13.59 -24.85 19.80
CA PHE A 62 -12.88 -25.96 19.18
C PHE A 62 -11.58 -25.51 18.52
N ASN A 63 -10.68 -26.45 18.29
CA ASN A 63 -9.50 -26.25 17.47
C ASN A 63 -9.71 -26.88 16.08
N TYR A 64 -8.87 -26.50 15.12
CA TYR A 64 -8.98 -26.94 13.73
C TYR A 64 -8.74 -28.46 13.50
N LEU A 65 -8.43 -29.24 14.53
CA LEU A 65 -8.01 -30.65 14.40
C LEU A 65 -8.57 -31.55 15.52
N ILE A 66 -9.54 -32.41 15.18
CA ILE A 66 -9.74 -33.66 15.92
C ILE A 66 -8.91 -34.74 15.24
N LYS A 67 -7.92 -35.29 15.94
CA LYS A 67 -7.09 -36.40 15.45
C LYS A 67 -7.99 -37.54 14.95
N GLY A 68 -7.87 -37.88 13.67
CA GLY A 68 -8.53 -39.04 13.04
C GLY A 68 -9.93 -38.81 12.47
N LYS A 69 -10.48 -37.58 12.44
CA LYS A 69 -11.87 -37.33 11.99
C LYS A 69 -12.08 -36.32 10.87
N GLY A 70 -11.02 -35.69 10.34
CA GLY A 70 -11.10 -34.68 9.27
C GLY A 70 -10.90 -33.24 9.78
N LYS A 71 -11.13 -32.26 8.90
CA LYS A 71 -11.05 -30.82 9.26
C LYS A 71 -12.35 -30.38 9.94
N ILE A 72 -12.22 -29.57 10.98
CA ILE A 72 -13.35 -28.92 11.65
C ILE A 72 -13.21 -27.42 11.45
N ASN A 73 -14.29 -26.83 10.95
CA ASN A 73 -14.46 -25.40 10.68
C ASN A 73 -15.78 -24.92 11.33
N HIS A 74 -16.11 -23.64 11.20
CA HIS A 74 -17.30 -23.06 11.83
C HIS A 74 -18.62 -23.73 11.42
N SER A 75 -18.73 -24.26 10.18
CA SER A 75 -19.94 -24.95 9.69
C SER A 75 -20.11 -26.37 10.29
N SER A 76 -19.02 -26.98 10.80
CA SER A 76 -19.02 -28.29 11.45
C SER A 76 -19.97 -28.38 12.66
N PHE A 77 -20.23 -27.25 13.32
CA PHE A 77 -20.95 -27.23 14.58
C PHE A 77 -22.47 -27.32 14.39
N LEU A 78 -23.05 -26.49 13.51
CA LEU A 78 -24.49 -26.44 13.28
C LEU A 78 -24.94 -27.15 12.00
N ALA A 79 -24.09 -28.00 11.41
CA ALA A 79 -24.37 -28.63 10.11
C ALA A 79 -24.69 -27.61 9.00
N GLY A 80 -23.92 -26.51 8.97
CA GLY A 80 -24.18 -25.37 8.08
C GLY A 80 -25.36 -24.47 8.47
N GLY A 81 -26.00 -24.75 9.62
CA GLY A 81 -27.10 -23.95 10.15
C GLY A 81 -26.70 -22.53 10.56
N GLU A 82 -27.72 -21.71 10.76
CA GLU A 82 -27.58 -20.31 11.16
C GLU A 82 -26.93 -20.15 12.55
N VAL A 83 -25.92 -19.28 12.64
CA VAL A 83 -25.23 -18.93 13.91
C VAL A 83 -25.56 -17.51 14.36
N ALA A 84 -25.55 -17.28 15.66
CA ALA A 84 -25.65 -15.93 16.25
C ALA A 84 -24.32 -15.18 16.19
N GLY A 85 -23.21 -15.89 16.04
CA GLY A 85 -21.88 -15.33 15.83
C GLY A 85 -20.85 -16.44 15.68
N ALA A 86 -19.74 -16.13 15.03
CA ALA A 86 -18.63 -17.05 14.83
C ALA A 86 -17.32 -16.27 14.74
N GLY A 87 -16.21 -16.91 15.09
CA GLY A 87 -14.92 -16.26 15.03
C GLY A 87 -13.82 -17.05 15.72
N GLU A 88 -12.83 -16.34 16.27
CA GLU A 88 -11.70 -16.92 16.99
C GLU A 88 -11.49 -16.26 18.35
N MET A 89 -11.07 -17.03 19.35
CA MET A 89 -10.74 -16.56 20.69
C MET A 89 -9.40 -17.10 21.18
N ILE A 90 -8.73 -16.30 22.04
CA ILE A 90 -7.58 -16.74 22.85
C ILE A 90 -7.98 -16.58 24.31
N ILE A 91 -7.85 -17.65 25.07
CA ILE A 91 -8.18 -17.73 26.51
C ILE A 91 -7.00 -18.33 27.25
N HIS A 92 -6.60 -17.72 28.36
CA HIS A 92 -5.55 -18.21 29.26
C HIS A 92 -6.12 -18.37 30.67
N ASP A 93 -6.08 -19.58 31.22
CA ASP A 93 -6.62 -19.89 32.56
C ASP A 93 -8.03 -19.30 32.82
N GLY A 94 -8.93 -19.50 31.85
CA GLY A 94 -10.29 -18.98 31.84
C GLY A 94 -10.42 -17.48 31.63
N ILE A 95 -9.32 -16.74 31.47
CA ILE A 95 -9.33 -15.30 31.19
C ILE A 95 -9.32 -15.10 29.68
N LEU A 96 -10.36 -14.48 29.14
CA LEU A 96 -10.41 -14.09 27.74
C LEU A 96 -9.32 -13.04 27.45
N LYS A 97 -8.61 -13.18 26.33
CA LYS A 97 -7.54 -12.27 25.90
C LYS A 97 -7.81 -11.65 24.54
N LEU A 98 -8.31 -12.45 23.60
CA LEU A 98 -8.65 -12.02 22.25
C LEU A 98 -10.02 -12.57 21.88
N ILE A 99 -10.83 -11.76 21.22
CA ILE A 99 -12.02 -12.20 20.47
C ILE A 99 -12.04 -11.54 19.09
N THR A 100 -12.38 -12.32 18.06
CA THR A 100 -12.46 -11.84 16.68
C THR A 100 -13.71 -12.35 15.98
N ASN A 101 -14.10 -11.75 14.86
CA ASN A 101 -15.09 -12.33 13.94
C ASN A 101 -14.45 -13.02 12.72
N ALA A 102 -13.23 -13.57 12.85
CA ALA A 102 -12.60 -14.35 11.80
C ALA A 102 -13.27 -15.73 11.68
N SER A 103 -14.40 -15.80 10.98
CA SER A 103 -15.30 -16.96 10.93
C SER A 103 -15.21 -17.80 9.64
N GLY A 104 -14.24 -17.53 8.77
CA GLY A 104 -14.13 -18.20 7.48
C GLY A 104 -15.38 -17.99 6.61
N HIS A 105 -16.12 -19.08 6.35
CA HIS A 105 -17.27 -19.13 5.43
C HIS A 105 -18.57 -18.49 5.94
N TYR A 106 -18.64 -18.04 7.20
CA TYR A 106 -19.72 -17.16 7.66
C TYR A 106 -19.32 -15.72 7.42
N SER A 107 -20.19 -14.91 6.77
CA SER A 107 -19.95 -13.48 6.47
C SER A 107 -19.41 -12.76 7.73
N PRO A 108 -18.12 -12.41 7.78
CA PRO A 108 -17.45 -11.98 9.00
C PRO A 108 -17.69 -10.48 9.26
N GLU A 109 -18.97 -10.12 9.38
CA GLU A 109 -19.39 -8.73 9.58
C GLU A 109 -19.21 -8.32 11.05
N LEU A 110 -18.88 -7.05 11.28
CA LEU A 110 -18.71 -6.48 12.62
C LEU A 110 -19.93 -6.67 13.56
N PRO A 111 -21.20 -6.63 13.09
CA PRO A 111 -22.36 -6.94 13.94
C PRO A 111 -22.24 -8.25 14.71
N PHE A 112 -21.64 -9.30 14.14
CA PHE A 112 -21.48 -10.58 14.83
C PHE A 112 -20.41 -10.54 15.92
N LEU A 113 -19.38 -9.70 15.76
CA LEU A 113 -18.40 -9.44 16.81
C LEU A 113 -19.04 -8.68 17.97
N THR A 114 -19.81 -7.63 17.66
CA THR A 114 -20.54 -6.85 18.67
C THR A 114 -21.50 -7.73 19.45
N GLN A 115 -22.31 -8.54 18.75
CA GLN A 115 -23.24 -9.48 19.38
C GLN A 115 -22.53 -10.51 20.29
N ALA A 116 -21.38 -11.02 19.87
CA ALA A 116 -20.59 -11.93 20.70
C ALA A 116 -20.12 -11.25 22.00
N ILE A 117 -19.67 -10.00 21.89
CA ILE A 117 -19.19 -9.21 23.04
C ILE A 117 -20.35 -8.88 24.00
N GLU A 118 -21.52 -8.51 23.49
CA GLU A 118 -22.73 -8.26 24.29
C GLU A 118 -23.17 -9.49 25.07
N LEU A 119 -23.11 -10.67 24.45
CA LEU A 119 -23.43 -11.93 25.12
C LEU A 119 -22.41 -12.23 26.23
N LEU A 120 -21.11 -12.01 25.99
CA LEU A 120 -20.09 -12.17 27.04
C LEU A 120 -20.28 -11.18 28.20
N GLN A 121 -20.68 -9.94 27.90
CA GLN A 121 -21.03 -8.95 28.94
C GLN A 121 -22.24 -9.40 29.76
N LYS A 122 -23.29 -9.91 29.11
CA LYS A 122 -24.48 -10.46 29.77
C LYS A 122 -24.15 -11.63 30.68
N GLU A 123 -23.19 -12.45 30.28
CA GLU A 123 -22.64 -13.57 31.06
C GLU A 123 -21.62 -13.13 32.12
N ASN A 124 -21.44 -11.82 32.34
CA ASN A 124 -20.51 -11.22 33.30
C ASN A 124 -19.06 -11.67 33.14
N VAL A 125 -18.60 -11.88 31.90
CA VAL A 125 -17.18 -12.14 31.60
C VAL A 125 -16.37 -10.86 31.81
N ASP A 126 -15.17 -10.97 32.37
CA ASP A 126 -14.28 -9.82 32.53
C ASP A 126 -13.66 -9.47 31.16
N LEU A 127 -14.06 -8.31 30.64
CA LEU A 127 -13.61 -7.79 29.34
C LEU A 127 -12.59 -6.65 29.47
N THR A 128 -12.13 -6.32 30.68
CA THR A 128 -11.27 -5.14 30.94
C THR A 128 -9.95 -5.18 30.19
N THR A 129 -9.38 -6.37 29.99
CA THR A 129 -8.09 -6.60 29.33
C THR A 129 -8.21 -7.32 27.99
N VAL A 130 -9.44 -7.47 27.48
CA VAL A 130 -9.71 -8.20 26.24
C VAL A 130 -9.50 -7.29 25.03
N THR A 131 -8.77 -7.81 24.04
CA THR A 131 -8.69 -7.20 22.71
C THR A 131 -9.79 -7.75 21.83
N ALA A 132 -10.62 -6.87 21.25
CA ALA A 132 -11.54 -7.25 20.17
C ALA A 132 -10.88 -6.91 18.82
N GLN A 133 -11.01 -7.77 17.82
CA GLN A 133 -10.36 -7.59 16.51
C GLN A 133 -11.30 -7.97 15.36
N SER A 134 -11.38 -7.17 14.29
CA SER A 134 -12.10 -7.60 13.08
C SER A 134 -11.40 -8.76 12.37
N HIS A 135 -12.08 -9.41 11.43
CA HIS A 135 -11.50 -10.43 10.54
C HIS A 135 -10.34 -9.87 9.71
N GLN A 136 -10.35 -8.56 9.44
CA GLN A 136 -9.25 -7.83 8.77
C GLN A 136 -8.08 -7.53 9.70
N GLY A 137 -8.26 -7.77 11.00
CA GLY A 137 -7.24 -7.61 12.01
C GLY A 137 -7.20 -6.23 12.68
N ILE A 138 -8.23 -5.42 12.52
CA ILE A 138 -8.33 -4.08 13.11
C ILE A 138 -8.75 -4.22 14.58
N PRO A 139 -7.99 -3.69 15.56
CA PRO A 139 -8.33 -3.77 16.97
C PRO A 139 -9.41 -2.74 17.37
N TYR A 140 -10.30 -3.12 18.30
CA TYR A 140 -11.34 -2.28 18.89
C TYR A 140 -11.23 -2.26 20.41
N LYS A 141 -11.47 -1.10 21.02
CA LYS A 141 -11.68 -0.99 22.47
C LYS A 141 -13.12 -1.37 22.79
N ILE A 142 -13.30 -2.39 23.63
CA ILE A 142 -14.61 -2.94 24.00
C ILE A 142 -15.55 -1.88 24.60
N ASN A 143 -15.02 -0.93 25.38
CA ASN A 143 -15.79 0.17 25.97
C ASN A 143 -16.11 1.33 25.02
N LYS A 144 -15.62 1.28 23.77
CA LYS A 144 -15.92 2.24 22.70
C LYS A 144 -16.54 1.56 21.48
N LEU A 145 -17.05 0.33 21.61
CA LEU A 145 -17.91 -0.25 20.58
C LEU A 145 -19.12 0.68 20.48
N PRO A 146 -19.36 1.32 19.32
CA PRO A 146 -20.42 2.29 19.28
C PRO A 146 -21.77 1.59 19.37
N ASN A 147 -22.75 2.25 19.98
CA ASN A 147 -24.15 1.82 19.97
C ASN A 147 -24.75 2.04 18.58
N TRP A 148 -24.22 1.34 17.59
CA TRP A 148 -24.66 1.44 16.21
C TRP A 148 -26.02 0.76 16.04
N THR A 149 -26.98 1.47 15.47
CA THR A 149 -28.19 0.86 14.96
C THR A 149 -27.85 -0.13 13.83
N ARG A 150 -28.70 -1.15 13.60
CA ARG A 150 -28.50 -2.12 12.50
C ARG A 150 -28.36 -1.46 11.12
N GLU A 151 -28.87 -0.25 10.97
CA GLU A 151 -28.81 0.54 9.75
C GLU A 151 -27.47 1.30 9.62
N GLU A 152 -26.94 1.85 10.71
CA GLU A 152 -25.59 2.44 10.75
C GLU A 152 -24.49 1.38 10.53
N LEU A 153 -24.74 0.14 10.95
CA LEU A 153 -23.84 -1.00 10.73
C LEU A 153 -23.71 -1.40 9.25
N LYS A 154 -24.75 -1.18 8.43
CA LYS A 154 -24.70 -1.45 6.98
C LYS A 154 -23.82 -0.44 6.22
N ASN A 155 -23.51 0.70 6.83
CA ASN A 155 -22.80 1.82 6.21
C ASN A 155 -21.35 1.99 6.71
N LEU A 156 -20.75 0.93 7.31
CA LEU A 156 -19.47 0.97 8.04
C LEU A 156 -18.18 1.07 7.19
N GLU A 157 -18.18 1.86 6.12
CA GLU A 157 -16.95 2.25 5.41
C GLU A 157 -16.24 3.48 6.03
N LEU A 158 -16.75 4.05 7.14
CA LEU A 158 -16.45 5.44 7.53
C LEU A 158 -15.79 5.69 8.90
N PHE A 159 -15.30 4.68 9.63
CA PHE A 159 -14.67 4.92 10.95
C PHE A 159 -13.19 5.29 10.85
N ASN A 160 -12.99 6.58 10.62
CA ASN A 160 -11.74 7.33 10.58
C ASN A 160 -11.01 7.36 11.96
N ILE A 161 -10.52 6.21 12.46
CA ILE A 161 -9.72 6.12 13.68
C ILE A 161 -8.29 6.58 13.37
N LYS A 162 -7.84 7.71 13.97
CA LYS A 162 -6.43 8.11 13.91
C LYS A 162 -5.55 7.10 14.64
N VAL A 163 -4.82 6.28 13.90
CA VAL A 163 -3.79 5.40 14.44
C VAL A 163 -2.53 6.23 14.66
N ASP A 164 -1.95 6.17 15.86
CA ASP A 164 -0.63 6.75 16.11
C ASP A 164 0.44 5.86 15.46
N LEU A 165 0.89 6.26 14.28
CA LEU A 165 1.84 5.53 13.46
C LEU A 165 3.29 5.72 13.91
N THR A 166 3.57 6.62 14.86
CA THR A 166 4.93 6.92 15.34
C THR A 166 5.53 5.81 16.21
N ASN A 167 4.69 4.97 16.82
CA ASN A 167 5.11 3.86 17.68
C ASN A 167 4.84 2.48 17.05
N ILE A 168 4.62 2.42 15.74
CA ILE A 168 4.16 1.19 15.08
C ILE A 168 5.19 0.03 15.17
N SER A 169 6.47 0.34 15.39
CA SER A 169 7.54 -0.65 15.61
C SER A 169 7.31 -1.54 16.85
N GLN A 170 6.47 -1.12 17.79
CA GLN A 170 6.10 -1.91 18.96
C GLN A 170 5.17 -3.09 18.65
N PHE A 171 4.52 -3.11 17.48
CA PHE A 171 3.57 -4.15 17.09
C PHE A 171 4.28 -5.30 16.35
N SER A 172 3.63 -6.47 16.29
CA SER A 172 4.12 -7.58 15.48
C SER A 172 4.15 -7.20 13.99
N THR A 173 5.05 -7.77 13.19
CA THR A 173 5.15 -7.47 11.76
C THR A 173 3.80 -7.62 11.02
N LEU A 174 2.99 -8.63 11.39
CA LEU A 174 1.66 -8.85 10.82
C LEU A 174 0.64 -7.77 11.22
N ASP A 175 0.76 -7.20 12.41
CA ASP A 175 -0.12 -6.11 12.85
C ASP A 175 0.32 -4.77 12.26
N GLN A 176 1.63 -4.54 12.14
CA GLN A 176 2.18 -3.41 11.38
C GLN A 176 1.64 -3.40 9.94
N ILE A 177 1.63 -4.56 9.28
CA ILE A 177 1.04 -4.78 7.95
C ILE A 177 -0.39 -4.28 7.86
N LYS A 178 -1.23 -4.73 8.78
CA LYS A 178 -2.67 -4.42 8.78
C LYS A 178 -2.94 -2.96 9.07
N ILE A 179 -2.19 -2.39 10.01
CA ILE A 179 -2.29 -0.98 10.38
C ILE A 179 -1.94 -0.10 9.18
N ILE A 180 -0.78 -0.33 8.53
CA ILE A 180 -0.34 0.44 7.36
C ILE A 180 -1.37 0.33 6.23
N LYS A 181 -1.86 -0.89 5.94
CA LYS A 181 -2.89 -1.10 4.92
C LYS A 181 -4.17 -0.28 5.20
N SER A 182 -4.71 -0.39 6.41
CA SER A 182 -5.92 0.35 6.80
C SER A 182 -5.72 1.87 6.78
N SER A 183 -4.50 2.34 7.06
CA SER A 183 -4.15 3.75 7.03
C SER A 183 -3.95 4.29 5.61
N ILE A 184 -3.54 3.45 4.66
CA ILE A 184 -3.49 3.80 3.23
C ILE A 184 -4.89 3.92 2.63
N GLU A 185 -5.81 3.08 3.07
CA GLU A 185 -7.24 3.14 2.69
C GLU A 185 -7.94 4.37 3.32
N ASN A 186 -7.27 5.05 4.26
CA ASN A 186 -7.77 6.23 4.95
C ASN A 186 -6.98 7.49 4.55
N ASP A 187 -7.64 8.36 3.79
CA ASP A 187 -7.08 9.62 3.30
C ASP A 187 -6.41 10.51 4.35
N SER A 188 -6.90 10.49 5.59
CA SER A 188 -6.38 11.36 6.66
C SER A 188 -5.08 10.85 7.31
N LEU A 189 -4.76 9.57 7.10
CA LEU A 189 -3.60 8.88 7.67
C LEU A 189 -2.55 8.49 6.63
N PHE A 190 -2.86 8.71 5.36
CA PHE A 190 -2.05 8.26 4.24
C PHE A 190 -0.60 8.78 4.30
N GLU A 191 -0.37 10.07 4.56
CA GLU A 191 0.98 10.63 4.60
C GLU A 191 1.84 10.04 5.73
N ASP A 192 1.24 9.86 6.91
CA ASP A 192 1.92 9.27 8.07
C ASP A 192 2.20 7.78 7.83
N ALA A 193 1.30 7.07 7.14
CA ALA A 193 1.51 5.68 6.72
C ALA A 193 2.70 5.54 5.75
N ILE A 194 2.82 6.47 4.80
CA ILE A 194 3.97 6.52 3.87
C ILE A 194 5.27 6.85 4.62
N LYS A 195 5.27 7.75 5.59
CA LYS A 195 6.46 8.06 6.42
C LYS A 195 6.93 6.85 7.21
N SER A 196 6.02 6.22 7.96
CA SER A 196 6.33 5.03 8.74
C SER A 196 6.86 3.89 7.86
N TRP A 197 6.33 3.74 6.63
CA TRP A 197 6.87 2.78 5.66
C TRP A 197 8.36 3.01 5.35
N PHE A 198 8.78 4.25 5.12
CA PHE A 198 10.19 4.56 4.84
C PHE A 198 11.12 4.41 6.06
N GLU A 199 10.62 4.67 7.27
CA GLU A 199 11.41 4.59 8.50
C GLU A 199 11.65 3.17 9.00
N ILE A 200 10.68 2.28 8.79
CA ILE A 200 10.73 0.89 9.27
C ILE A 200 11.44 -0.01 8.23
N GLY A 201 11.49 0.44 6.97
CA GLY A 201 11.92 -0.35 5.81
C GLY A 201 10.86 -1.41 5.47
N SER A 202 10.67 -1.71 4.18
CA SER A 202 9.72 -2.74 3.71
C SER A 202 9.65 -3.94 4.65
N PRO A 203 8.57 -4.13 5.43
CA PRO A 203 8.18 -5.49 5.72
C PRO A 203 7.70 -6.03 4.35
N ALA A 204 7.71 -7.33 4.13
CA ALA A 204 7.33 -7.96 2.87
C ALA A 204 5.83 -7.78 2.45
N ILE A 205 5.21 -6.65 2.81
CA ILE A 205 3.78 -6.32 2.74
C ILE A 205 3.33 -5.94 1.35
N PHE A 206 4.10 -5.16 0.60
CA PHE A 206 3.67 -4.65 -0.70
C PHE A 206 4.27 -5.41 -1.88
N ARG A 207 5.37 -6.15 -1.68
CA ARG A 207 5.92 -7.06 -2.70
C ARG A 207 4.91 -8.06 -3.26
N PRO A 208 4.00 -8.66 -2.47
CA PRO A 208 2.98 -9.57 -3.00
C PRO A 208 1.71 -8.84 -3.48
N TYR A 209 1.55 -7.55 -3.18
CA TYR A 209 0.31 -6.81 -3.46
C TYR A 209 0.58 -5.42 -4.04
N PRO A 210 1.24 -5.30 -5.20
CA PRO A 210 1.29 -4.04 -5.93
C PRO A 210 -0.15 -3.50 -6.08
N ASN A 211 -1.08 -4.42 -6.40
CA ASN A 211 -2.48 -4.61 -5.95
C ASN A 211 -3.20 -3.52 -5.14
N LEU A 212 -2.53 -2.98 -4.11
CA LEU A 212 -3.14 -2.12 -3.09
C LEU A 212 -2.96 -0.61 -3.35
N LEU A 213 -2.08 -0.20 -4.24
CA LEU A 213 -1.89 1.20 -4.69
C LEU A 213 -2.89 1.65 -5.78
N PHE A 214 -4.14 1.18 -5.74
CA PHE A 214 -4.93 0.89 -6.94
C PHE A 214 -6.03 1.87 -7.38
N SER A 215 -5.97 3.15 -6.99
CA SER A 215 -6.66 4.21 -7.74
C SER A 215 -5.67 5.30 -8.17
N ASN A 216 -6.00 6.04 -9.24
CA ASN A 216 -5.17 7.16 -9.68
C ASN A 216 -5.00 8.20 -8.56
N ASP A 217 -6.01 8.38 -7.69
CA ASP A 217 -5.97 9.30 -6.56
C ASP A 217 -4.96 8.87 -5.49
N HIS A 218 -4.96 7.58 -5.12
CA HIS A 218 -3.98 7.06 -4.15
C HIS A 218 -2.57 7.08 -4.73
N LEU A 219 -2.40 6.83 -6.03
CA LEU A 219 -1.11 6.92 -6.70
C LEU A 219 -0.60 8.37 -6.73
N PHE A 220 -1.49 9.34 -6.99
CA PHE A 220 -1.16 10.76 -6.96
C PHE A 220 -0.78 11.22 -5.55
N LYS A 221 -1.54 10.79 -4.52
CA LYS A 221 -1.25 11.04 -3.11
C LYS A 221 0.10 10.44 -2.71
N PHE A 222 0.36 9.19 -3.09
CA PHE A 222 1.65 8.51 -2.86
C PHE A 222 2.81 9.34 -3.38
N LEU A 223 2.74 9.72 -4.66
CA LEU A 223 3.77 10.50 -5.33
C LEU A 223 3.98 11.87 -4.65
N SER A 224 2.89 12.53 -4.25
CA SER A 224 2.93 13.82 -3.55
C SER A 224 3.54 13.72 -2.15
N SER A 225 3.16 12.71 -1.37
CA SER A 225 3.74 12.43 -0.05
C SER A 225 5.21 12.06 -0.15
N PHE A 226 5.58 11.22 -1.13
CA PHE A 226 6.97 10.85 -1.43
C PHE A 226 7.84 12.09 -1.61
N TYR A 227 7.41 13.01 -2.48
CA TYR A 227 8.13 14.26 -2.68
C TYR A 227 8.32 15.04 -1.38
N LYS A 228 7.24 15.28 -0.64
CA LYS A 228 7.27 16.08 0.59
C LYS A 228 8.24 15.50 1.63
N ILE A 229 8.32 14.17 1.70
CA ILE A 229 9.21 13.45 2.61
C ILE A 229 10.67 13.58 2.16
N PHE A 230 10.97 13.30 0.88
CA PHE A 230 12.35 13.25 0.38
C PHE A 230 12.92 14.59 -0.06
N SER A 231 12.09 15.62 -0.23
CA SER A 231 12.52 17.01 -0.41
C SER A 231 12.72 17.75 0.91
N SER A 232 12.47 17.10 2.06
CA SER A 232 12.64 17.73 3.38
C SER A 232 14.12 17.90 3.75
N SER A 233 14.41 18.77 4.72
CA SER A 233 15.78 19.03 5.18
C SER A 233 16.44 17.84 5.91
N ASN A 234 15.64 16.89 6.38
CA ASN A 234 16.11 15.69 7.08
C ASN A 234 15.28 14.47 6.66
N PRO A 235 15.49 13.94 5.43
CA PRO A 235 14.72 12.80 4.94
C PRO A 235 15.01 11.55 5.80
N PRO A 236 14.02 10.64 5.94
CA PRO A 236 14.21 9.41 6.72
C PRO A 236 15.35 8.55 6.14
N LYS A 237 16.06 7.84 7.02
CA LYS A 237 17.10 6.88 6.61
C LYS A 237 16.43 5.73 5.87
N TRP A 238 16.74 5.59 4.60
CA TRP A 238 16.08 4.63 3.73
C TRP A 238 16.92 3.37 3.53
N ASN A 239 16.34 2.20 3.81
CA ASN A 239 16.95 0.92 3.52
C ASN A 239 16.65 0.48 2.07
N LEU A 240 17.52 0.87 1.15
CA LEU A 240 17.33 0.80 -0.31
C LEU A 240 17.16 -0.61 -0.88
N GLU A 241 17.66 -1.63 -0.20
CA GLU A 241 17.75 -2.98 -0.77
C GLU A 241 16.37 -3.64 -0.98
N TYR A 242 15.31 -3.12 -0.34
CA TYR A 242 14.01 -3.81 -0.32
C TYR A 242 12.84 -3.12 -1.05
N ASP A 243 12.88 -1.80 -1.23
CA ASP A 243 11.73 -0.99 -1.70
C ASP A 243 11.84 -0.44 -3.14
N GLU A 244 12.98 -0.64 -3.81
CA GLU A 244 13.20 -0.10 -5.15
C GLU A 244 12.27 -0.68 -6.22
N ASP A 245 11.97 -1.97 -6.16
CA ASP A 245 11.08 -2.64 -7.12
C ASP A 245 9.66 -2.10 -7.03
N LEU A 246 9.20 -1.77 -5.80
CA LEU A 246 7.88 -1.19 -5.59
C LEU A 246 7.78 0.22 -6.17
N LEU A 247 8.80 1.06 -5.93
CA LEU A 247 8.83 2.40 -6.52
C LEU A 247 8.86 2.34 -8.03
N GLN A 248 9.65 1.44 -8.63
CA GLN A 248 9.63 1.24 -10.08
C GLN A 248 8.22 0.92 -10.58
N LEU A 249 7.51 0.00 -9.93
CA LEU A 249 6.13 -0.34 -10.29
C LEU A 249 5.19 0.87 -10.17
N VAL A 250 5.35 1.70 -9.13
CA VAL A 250 4.59 2.95 -8.93
C VAL A 250 4.80 3.92 -10.09
N PHE A 251 6.05 4.23 -10.43
CA PHE A 251 6.36 5.18 -11.50
C PHE A 251 5.94 4.62 -12.87
N LEU A 252 6.17 3.32 -13.13
CA LEU A 252 5.71 2.65 -14.36
C LEU A 252 4.20 2.68 -14.52
N ARG A 253 3.46 2.42 -13.44
CA ARG A 253 2.00 2.52 -13.46
C ARG A 253 1.56 3.95 -13.77
N ALA A 254 2.20 4.95 -13.16
CA ALA A 254 1.89 6.35 -13.42
C ALA A 254 2.14 6.71 -14.89
N PHE A 255 3.27 6.29 -15.47
CA PHE A 255 3.61 6.49 -16.88
C PHE A 255 2.64 5.82 -17.85
N ASN A 256 2.22 4.59 -17.52
CA ASN A 256 1.25 3.84 -18.32
C ASN A 256 -0.20 4.31 -18.12
N SER A 257 -0.45 5.24 -17.20
CA SER A 257 -1.79 5.81 -17.00
C SER A 257 -2.18 6.76 -18.15
N ASN A 258 -3.49 6.90 -18.37
CA ASN A 258 -4.05 7.92 -19.26
C ASN A 258 -4.23 9.29 -18.57
N ASN A 259 -3.85 9.41 -17.30
CA ASN A 259 -3.97 10.64 -16.53
C ASN A 259 -2.69 11.48 -16.67
N ILE A 260 -2.77 12.60 -17.40
CA ILE A 260 -1.63 13.48 -17.68
C ILE A 260 -1.06 14.10 -16.39
N ASP A 261 -1.91 14.47 -15.44
CA ASP A 261 -1.46 15.05 -14.17
C ASP A 261 -0.66 14.04 -13.35
N LEU A 262 -1.09 12.78 -13.38
CA LEU A 262 -0.40 11.69 -12.72
C LEU A 262 0.97 11.39 -13.36
N VAL A 263 1.03 11.38 -14.69
CA VAL A 263 2.28 11.24 -15.46
C VAL A 263 3.23 12.40 -15.14
N SER A 264 2.73 13.64 -15.20
CA SER A 264 3.48 14.85 -14.88
C SER A 264 4.02 14.84 -13.44
N THR A 265 3.19 14.40 -12.50
CA THR A 265 3.54 14.27 -11.08
C THR A 265 4.61 13.22 -10.85
N ALA A 266 4.51 12.07 -11.51
CA ALA A 266 5.56 11.05 -11.48
C ALA A 266 6.89 11.59 -12.02
N VAL A 267 6.86 12.30 -13.15
CA VAL A 267 8.07 12.94 -13.69
C VAL A 267 8.64 13.98 -12.74
N LYS A 268 7.77 14.75 -12.08
CA LYS A 268 8.17 15.77 -11.11
C LYS A 268 9.06 15.20 -10.00
N TYR A 269 8.74 13.99 -9.56
CA TYR A 269 9.27 13.41 -8.34
C TYR A 269 10.33 12.33 -8.57
N MET A 270 10.48 11.84 -9.81
CA MET A 270 11.51 10.84 -10.12
C MET A 270 12.94 11.32 -9.79
N VAL A 271 13.19 12.64 -9.77
CA VAL A 271 14.51 13.22 -9.45
C VAL A 271 14.98 12.91 -8.02
N TYR A 272 14.03 12.69 -7.11
CA TYR A 272 14.29 12.33 -5.71
C TYR A 272 14.47 10.83 -5.51
N LEU A 273 14.37 10.03 -6.58
CA LEU A 273 14.73 8.62 -6.51
C LEU A 273 16.18 8.47 -6.06
N PRO A 274 16.49 7.45 -5.28
CA PRO A 274 17.82 7.21 -4.75
C PRO A 274 18.75 6.77 -5.88
N SER A 275 20.04 7.02 -5.71
CA SER A 275 21.03 6.95 -6.79
C SER A 275 21.67 5.57 -6.98
N ASN A 276 20.99 4.47 -6.61
CA ASN A 276 21.55 3.15 -6.88
C ASN A 276 21.52 2.84 -8.40
N LYS A 277 22.56 2.18 -8.89
CA LYS A 277 23.12 2.46 -10.23
C LYS A 277 22.38 1.89 -11.45
N ASP A 278 21.31 1.12 -11.32
CA ASP A 278 20.75 0.48 -12.53
C ASP A 278 19.26 0.17 -12.53
N SER A 279 18.58 0.21 -11.37
CA SER A 279 17.23 -0.32 -11.26
C SER A 279 16.20 0.47 -12.10
N PHE A 280 16.38 1.78 -12.29
CA PHE A 280 15.52 2.61 -13.16
C PHE A 280 16.02 2.73 -14.60
N SER A 281 17.28 2.35 -14.87
CA SER A 281 17.88 2.51 -16.20
C SER A 281 17.13 1.70 -17.26
N LYS A 282 16.51 0.58 -16.88
CA LYS A 282 15.67 -0.26 -17.76
C LYS A 282 14.39 0.44 -18.26
N TYR A 283 13.83 1.38 -17.50
CA TYR A 283 12.53 1.99 -17.81
C TYR A 283 12.62 3.43 -18.33
N ILE A 284 13.83 3.97 -18.45
CA ILE A 284 14.01 5.36 -18.84
C ILE A 284 13.48 5.67 -20.25
N ASN A 285 13.50 4.66 -21.12
CA ASN A 285 12.93 4.76 -22.46
C ASN A 285 11.41 4.59 -22.48
N ASP A 286 10.79 4.13 -21.40
CA ASP A 286 9.34 3.96 -21.27
C ASP A 286 8.66 5.24 -20.75
N ILE A 287 9.44 6.27 -20.38
CA ILE A 287 8.89 7.57 -20.00
C ILE A 287 8.09 8.13 -21.21
N PRO A 288 6.79 8.43 -21.03
CA PRO A 288 5.89 8.87 -22.10
C PRO A 288 6.06 10.37 -22.34
N ILE A 289 7.23 10.77 -22.87
CA ILE A 289 7.62 12.18 -23.04
C ILE A 289 6.61 12.97 -23.88
N GLU A 290 5.90 12.31 -24.80
CA GLU A 290 4.86 12.90 -25.64
C GLU A 290 3.63 13.36 -24.86
N LYS A 291 3.41 12.85 -23.64
CA LYS A 291 2.34 13.29 -22.74
C LYS A 291 2.73 14.50 -21.90
N LEU A 292 3.99 14.96 -21.96
CA LEU A 292 4.53 15.97 -21.06
C LEU A 292 4.57 17.36 -21.70
N GLY A 293 4.27 18.37 -20.89
CA GLY A 293 4.63 19.75 -21.18
C GLY A 293 6.13 20.01 -20.95
N ILE A 294 6.59 21.20 -21.31
CA ILE A 294 8.02 21.55 -21.32
C ILE A 294 8.70 21.41 -19.96
N SER A 295 8.02 21.75 -18.86
CA SER A 295 8.57 21.57 -17.51
C SER A 295 8.75 20.08 -17.15
N GLY A 296 7.88 19.21 -17.65
CA GLY A 296 8.07 17.76 -17.51
C GLY A 296 9.30 17.28 -18.29
N LEU A 297 9.45 17.73 -19.54
CA LEU A 297 10.59 17.39 -20.39
C LEU A 297 11.93 17.87 -19.78
N GLU A 298 11.94 19.08 -19.22
CA GLU A 298 13.06 19.66 -18.49
C GLU A 298 13.48 18.79 -17.31
N ARG A 299 12.53 18.31 -16.50
CA ARG A 299 12.81 17.40 -15.37
C ARG A 299 13.31 16.04 -15.81
N VAL A 300 12.79 15.50 -16.92
CA VAL A 300 13.32 14.26 -17.52
C VAL A 300 14.78 14.48 -17.92
N ALA A 301 15.10 15.55 -18.64
CA ALA A 301 16.47 15.87 -19.03
C ALA A 301 17.40 16.03 -17.81
N TYR A 302 16.94 16.72 -16.77
CA TYR A 302 17.67 16.86 -15.50
C TYR A 302 17.95 15.50 -14.85
N PHE A 303 16.91 14.68 -14.65
CA PHE A 303 17.00 13.36 -14.04
C PHE A 303 18.06 12.49 -14.73
N VAL A 304 18.00 12.42 -16.06
CA VAL A 304 18.87 11.57 -16.88
C VAL A 304 20.32 12.05 -16.78
N THR A 305 20.53 13.35 -16.62
CA THR A 305 21.87 13.92 -16.48
C THR A 305 22.47 13.59 -15.11
N VAL A 306 21.71 13.80 -14.02
CA VAL A 306 22.23 13.66 -12.66
C VAL A 306 22.32 12.23 -12.13
N LYS A 307 21.57 11.29 -12.71
CA LYS A 307 21.56 9.90 -12.25
C LYS A 307 22.60 9.03 -12.98
N PRO A 308 23.16 8.01 -12.29
CA PRO A 308 24.11 7.08 -12.87
C PRO A 308 23.39 6.10 -13.81
N ILE A 309 23.08 6.53 -15.03
CA ILE A 309 22.43 5.73 -16.07
C ILE A 309 23.44 5.45 -17.18
N ASP A 310 23.32 4.29 -17.82
CA ASP A 310 24.09 3.93 -19.02
C ASP A 310 24.01 5.00 -20.13
N LEU A 311 25.18 5.32 -20.71
CA LEU A 311 25.35 6.43 -21.66
C LEU A 311 24.50 6.27 -22.92
N SER A 312 24.44 5.06 -23.48
CA SER A 312 23.62 4.76 -24.67
C SER A 312 22.14 5.02 -24.41
N LYS A 313 21.65 4.65 -23.22
CA LYS A 313 20.25 4.94 -22.82
C LYS A 313 20.00 6.44 -22.66
N LYS A 314 20.95 7.18 -22.07
CA LYS A 314 20.86 8.64 -21.95
C LYS A 314 20.74 9.30 -23.33
N ASN A 315 21.62 8.91 -24.27
CA ASN A 315 21.62 9.43 -25.65
C ASN A 315 20.29 9.14 -26.37
N LYS A 316 19.79 7.91 -26.27
CA LYS A 316 18.50 7.51 -26.89
C LYS A 316 17.34 8.37 -26.42
N LEU A 317 17.27 8.68 -25.13
CA LEU A 317 16.22 9.53 -24.58
C LEU A 317 16.36 10.99 -25.02
N PHE A 318 17.58 11.55 -25.05
CA PHE A 318 17.81 12.89 -25.60
C PHE A 318 17.40 12.98 -27.08
N PHE A 319 17.64 11.94 -27.88
CA PHE A 319 17.11 11.87 -29.25
C PHE A 319 15.59 11.87 -29.32
N ARG A 320 14.90 11.22 -28.37
CA ARG A 320 13.43 11.29 -28.30
C ARG A 320 12.97 12.71 -27.93
N LEU A 321 13.60 13.34 -26.94
CA LEU A 321 13.28 14.70 -26.50
C LEU A 321 13.43 15.70 -27.64
N ILE A 322 14.55 15.68 -28.36
CA ILE A 322 14.79 16.62 -29.45
C ILE A 322 13.82 16.42 -30.61
N ASN A 323 13.53 15.17 -30.99
CA ASN A 323 12.54 14.88 -32.05
C ASN A 323 11.16 15.41 -31.67
N LEU A 324 10.80 15.37 -30.38
CA LEU A 324 9.54 15.93 -29.88
C LEU A 324 9.55 17.46 -29.93
N ILE A 325 10.66 18.09 -29.54
CA ILE A 325 10.82 19.56 -29.55
C ILE A 325 10.78 20.11 -30.98
N GLU A 326 11.43 19.44 -31.93
CA GLU A 326 11.39 19.85 -33.34
C GLU A 326 9.96 19.83 -33.91
N LYS A 327 9.16 18.84 -33.52
CA LYS A 327 7.78 18.70 -33.99
C LYS A 327 6.81 19.70 -33.35
N ASN A 328 7.09 20.14 -32.13
CA ASN A 328 6.20 21.03 -31.36
C ASN A 328 6.76 22.45 -31.26
N LYS A 329 6.36 23.30 -32.22
CA LYS A 329 6.79 24.71 -32.28
C LYS A 329 6.44 25.53 -31.05
N SER A 330 5.43 25.15 -30.27
CA SER A 330 5.08 25.84 -29.01
C SER A 330 6.22 25.82 -27.99
N PHE A 331 7.09 24.81 -28.02
CA PHE A 331 8.26 24.74 -27.13
C PHE A 331 9.37 25.69 -27.52
N HIS A 332 9.40 26.17 -28.77
CA HIS A 332 10.46 27.03 -29.27
C HIS A 332 10.45 28.38 -28.55
N SER A 333 9.27 28.88 -28.19
CA SER A 333 9.09 30.15 -27.48
C SER A 333 9.18 30.05 -25.95
N ASP A 334 9.29 28.86 -25.36
CA ASP A 334 9.29 28.68 -23.90
C ASP A 334 10.72 28.80 -23.33
N PRO A 335 11.01 29.73 -22.40
CA PRO A 335 12.32 29.87 -21.78
C PRO A 335 12.86 28.61 -21.10
N ASN A 336 12.00 27.74 -20.58
CA ASN A 336 12.44 26.51 -19.92
C ASN A 336 12.93 25.44 -20.91
N SER A 337 12.60 25.57 -22.19
CA SER A 337 13.11 24.65 -23.22
C SER A 337 14.63 24.70 -23.36
N ILE A 338 15.24 25.85 -23.05
CA ILE A 338 16.70 26.06 -23.05
C ILE A 338 17.39 25.17 -22.01
N LEU A 339 16.75 24.91 -20.86
CA LEU A 339 17.34 24.06 -19.83
C LEU A 339 17.61 22.64 -20.32
N ILE A 340 16.85 22.16 -21.32
CA ILE A 340 17.08 20.86 -21.95
C ILE A 340 18.43 20.85 -22.71
N PHE A 341 18.80 21.96 -23.34
CA PHE A 341 20.14 22.14 -23.93
C PHE A 341 21.22 22.08 -22.86
N ASP A 342 21.05 22.79 -21.75
CA ASP A 342 22.04 22.85 -20.67
C ASP A 342 22.32 21.47 -20.09
N TYR A 343 21.27 20.66 -19.89
CA TYR A 343 21.40 19.29 -19.43
C TYR A 343 22.07 18.38 -20.47
N ALA A 344 21.71 18.48 -21.74
CA ALA A 344 22.41 17.75 -22.81
C ALA A 344 23.90 18.13 -22.89
N ASN A 345 24.22 19.40 -22.70
CA ASN A 345 25.59 19.91 -22.78
C ASN A 345 26.41 19.47 -21.55
N LYS A 346 25.82 19.55 -20.36
CA LYS A 346 26.41 18.98 -19.14
C LYS A 346 26.70 17.48 -19.34
N HIS A 347 25.72 16.74 -19.83
CA HIS A 347 25.86 15.31 -20.13
C HIS A 347 27.01 15.03 -21.11
N LEU A 348 27.21 15.87 -22.14
CA LEU A 348 28.34 15.74 -23.06
C LEU A 348 29.68 15.98 -22.38
N ARG A 349 29.80 17.07 -21.61
CA ARG A 349 31.05 17.42 -20.93
C ARG A 349 31.49 16.34 -19.94
N GLU A 350 30.54 15.75 -19.24
CA GLU A 350 30.82 14.65 -18.29
C GLU A 350 31.25 13.34 -18.99
N ASN A 351 30.92 13.16 -20.27
CA ASN A 351 31.16 11.92 -21.02
C ASN A 351 31.97 12.13 -22.31
N TYR A 352 32.71 13.24 -22.42
CA TYR A 352 33.43 13.61 -23.65
C TYR A 352 34.51 12.60 -24.05
N SER A 353 35.05 11.84 -23.08
CA SER A 353 36.06 10.80 -23.26
C SER A 353 35.49 9.39 -23.46
N ALA A 354 34.16 9.25 -23.59
CA ALA A 354 33.52 7.97 -23.92
C ALA A 354 33.83 7.53 -25.37
N SER A 355 33.30 6.39 -25.82
CA SER A 355 33.57 5.91 -27.18
C SER A 355 33.23 6.98 -28.24
N ASP A 356 34.03 7.06 -29.31
CA ASP A 356 33.84 8.05 -30.39
C ASP A 356 32.40 8.10 -30.89
N LYS A 357 31.72 6.94 -30.93
CA LYS A 357 30.33 6.81 -31.36
C LYS A 357 29.35 7.52 -30.41
N GLU A 358 29.45 7.29 -29.11
CA GLU A 358 28.51 7.85 -28.12
C GLU A 358 28.69 9.36 -27.97
N ALA A 359 29.93 9.84 -28.02
CA ALA A 359 30.23 11.28 -28.06
C ALA A 359 29.72 11.92 -29.36
N THR A 360 29.81 11.22 -30.50
CA THR A 360 29.27 11.70 -31.79
C THR A 360 27.75 11.84 -31.75
N GLU A 361 27.03 10.86 -31.21
CA GLU A 361 25.58 10.89 -31.06
C GLU A 361 25.10 12.11 -30.27
N LEU A 362 25.75 12.40 -29.14
CA LEU A 362 25.37 13.51 -28.28
C LEU A 362 25.77 14.87 -28.88
N ASN A 363 26.87 14.95 -29.62
CA ASN A 363 27.20 16.12 -30.43
C ASN A 363 26.13 16.42 -31.48
N ILE A 364 25.56 15.40 -32.13
CA ILE A 364 24.45 15.57 -33.07
C ILE A 364 23.22 16.15 -32.35
N ILE A 365 22.89 15.65 -31.16
CA ILE A 365 21.81 16.17 -30.32
C ILE A 365 22.00 17.66 -30.04
N LEU A 366 23.18 18.06 -29.56
CA LEU A 366 23.46 19.47 -29.24
C LEU A 366 23.35 20.39 -30.44
N ARG A 367 23.93 20.01 -31.59
CA ARG A 367 23.85 20.84 -32.81
C ARG A 367 22.41 21.09 -33.25
N ARG A 368 21.57 20.06 -33.17
CA ARG A 368 20.16 20.16 -33.52
C ARG A 368 19.40 21.03 -32.52
N LEU A 369 19.62 20.86 -31.21
CA LEU A 369 18.98 21.68 -30.18
C LEU A 369 19.37 23.15 -30.35
N PHE A 370 20.66 23.42 -30.56
CA PHE A 370 21.16 24.77 -30.81
C PHE A 370 20.51 25.41 -32.04
N LYS A 371 20.34 24.65 -33.14
CA LYS A 371 19.66 25.14 -34.34
C LYS A 371 18.22 25.54 -34.04
N ILE A 372 17.46 24.69 -33.33
CA ILE A 372 16.09 24.98 -32.92
C ILE A 372 16.02 26.27 -32.09
N PHE A 373 16.87 26.38 -31.07
CA PHE A 373 16.86 27.55 -30.19
C PHE A 373 17.35 28.82 -30.88
N LYS A 374 18.24 28.72 -31.87
CA LYS A 374 18.64 29.84 -32.72
C LYS A 374 17.48 30.36 -33.55
N GLU A 375 16.78 29.47 -34.25
CA GLU A 375 15.58 29.82 -35.03
C GLU A 375 14.54 30.47 -34.13
N ALA A 376 14.28 29.86 -32.96
CA ALA A 376 13.36 30.38 -31.98
C ALA A 376 13.74 31.77 -31.45
N ALA A 377 15.01 31.98 -31.06
CA ALA A 377 15.50 33.24 -30.52
C ALA A 377 15.42 34.37 -31.52
N THR A 378 15.66 34.09 -32.81
CA THR A 378 15.49 35.08 -33.88
C THR A 378 14.04 35.50 -34.09
N SER A 379 13.09 34.60 -33.82
CA SER A 379 11.65 34.86 -34.00
C SER A 379 10.92 35.34 -32.74
N SER A 380 11.51 35.17 -31.55
CA SER A 380 10.85 35.42 -30.26
C SER A 380 10.93 36.90 -29.86
N GLU A 381 9.87 37.44 -29.26
CA GLU A 381 9.91 38.76 -28.60
C GLU A 381 10.33 38.67 -27.12
N ASN A 382 10.48 37.46 -26.57
CA ASN A 382 10.81 37.24 -25.17
C ASN A 382 12.29 37.57 -24.88
N ILE A 383 12.51 38.67 -24.17
CA ILE A 383 13.85 39.18 -23.82
C ILE A 383 14.64 38.19 -22.96
N VAL A 384 13.97 37.48 -22.02
CA VAL A 384 14.61 36.50 -21.15
C VAL A 384 15.11 35.30 -21.96
N PHE A 385 14.30 34.84 -22.91
CA PHE A 385 14.68 33.76 -23.84
C PHE A 385 15.90 34.15 -24.68
N LYS A 386 15.88 35.35 -25.29
CA LYS A 386 17.01 35.87 -26.09
C LYS A 386 18.29 36.01 -25.27
N HIS A 387 18.18 36.55 -24.05
CA HIS A 387 19.33 36.72 -23.17
C HIS A 387 19.96 35.36 -22.79
N ARG A 388 19.12 34.37 -22.43
CA ARG A 388 19.58 33.01 -22.14
C ARG A 388 20.21 32.34 -23.35
N PHE A 389 19.63 32.51 -24.54
CA PHE A 389 20.21 31.96 -25.77
C PHE A 389 21.56 32.58 -26.12
N ASN A 390 21.74 33.90 -25.94
CA ASN A 390 23.02 34.56 -26.22
C ASN A 390 24.14 34.03 -25.31
N GLN A 391 23.85 33.76 -24.03
CA GLN A 391 24.82 33.11 -23.13
C GLN A 391 25.28 31.74 -23.64
N LEU A 392 24.41 31.03 -24.38
CA LEU A 392 24.76 29.74 -24.97
C LEU A 392 25.56 29.82 -26.27
N GLN A 393 25.50 30.95 -27.00
CA GLN A 393 26.32 31.13 -28.20
C GLN A 393 27.79 31.38 -27.89
N GLU A 394 28.09 31.89 -26.70
CA GLU A 394 29.47 32.13 -26.24
C GLU A 394 30.19 30.84 -25.83
N PHE A 395 29.43 29.79 -25.51
CA PHE A 395 29.90 28.44 -25.20
C PHE A 395 30.01 27.59 -26.47
#